data_AF-A0A7S0W646-F1
#
_entry.id   AF-A0A7S0W646-F1
#
_cell.length_a   1.000
_cell.length_b   1.000
_cell.length_c   1.000
_cell.angle_alpha   90.00
_cell.angle_beta   90.00
_cell.angle_gamma   90.00
#
_symmetry.space_group_name_H-M   'P 1'
#
loop_
_entity.id
_entity.type
_entity.pdbx_description
1 polymer ?
#
loop_
_entity_poly.entity_id
_entity_poly.type
_entity_poly.pdbx_seq_one_letter_code
_entity_poly.pdbx_strand_id
1 'polypeptide(L)'
;ISSLIEWLAAMGLVWRYAEVSGNPRWKGLTWGMLPFHSSGLCAVTYHFFYNAKAVETLVAVQGALTVVGDLTCWYATYRIYQWACENRGSAPPAPAAPGGAQAPPAAPPGGQGGLDTEGTYLGTLFVLVAALSAAVKWGELAVPLPFEPSMGAAAAIVGGLTALNVATWLQRSSSGRSDFNEFY
;
A
#
# COMPACT_ATOMS: atom_id res chain seq x y z
N ILE A 1 12.44 -5.47 4.24
CA ILE A 1 11.97 -4.05 4.32
C ILE A 1 11.44 -3.60 2.96
N SER A 2 12.17 -3.76 1.84
CA SER A 2 11.68 -3.36 0.51
C SER A 2 10.31 -3.96 0.17
N SER A 3 10.10 -5.26 0.43
CA SER A 3 8.86 -6.00 0.13
C SER A 3 7.59 -5.39 0.73
N LEU A 4 7.69 -4.70 1.86
CA LEU A 4 6.56 -4.00 2.46
C LEU A 4 6.17 -2.76 1.65
N ILE A 5 7.16 -2.02 1.15
CA ILE A 5 6.95 -0.85 0.29
C ILE A 5 6.39 -1.30 -1.05
N GLU A 6 6.95 -2.35 -1.64
CA GLU A 6 6.42 -2.95 -2.88
C GLU A 6 4.97 -3.42 -2.71
N TRP A 7 4.61 -3.96 -1.54
CA TRP A 7 3.22 -4.32 -1.23
C TRP A 7 2.30 -3.11 -1.18
N LEU A 8 2.72 -2.00 -0.55
CA LEU A 8 1.95 -0.74 -0.55
C LEU A 8 1.75 -0.18 -1.96
N ALA A 9 2.78 -0.27 -2.81
CA ALA A 9 2.68 0.10 -4.21
C ALA A 9 1.66 -0.78 -4.96
N ALA A 10 1.70 -2.10 -4.74
CA ALA A 10 0.73 -3.04 -5.31
C ALA A 10 -0.71 -2.73 -4.86
N MET A 11 -0.92 -2.44 -3.57
CA MET A 11 -2.21 -1.98 -3.05
C MET A 11 -2.71 -0.72 -3.78
N GLY A 12 -1.80 0.23 -4.06
CA GLY A 12 -2.01 1.41 -4.90
C GLY A 12 -2.49 1.10 -6.31
N LEU A 13 -1.82 0.16 -6.97
CA LEU A 13 -2.17 -0.27 -8.33
C LEU A 13 -3.52 -0.97 -8.37
N VAL A 14 -3.80 -1.88 -7.43
CA VAL A 14 -5.10 -2.57 -7.31
C VAL A 14 -6.24 -1.56 -7.14
N TRP A 15 -6.05 -0.53 -6.32
CA TRP A 15 -7.04 0.52 -6.13
C TRP A 15 -7.34 1.27 -7.43
N ARG A 16 -6.30 1.73 -8.14
CA ARG A 16 -6.43 2.44 -9.43
C ARG A 16 -7.01 1.54 -10.52
N TYR A 17 -6.70 0.25 -10.49
CA TYR A 17 -7.26 -0.70 -11.44
C TYR A 17 -8.77 -0.82 -11.31
N ALA A 18 -9.34 -0.61 -10.11
CA ALA A 18 -10.79 -0.55 -9.93
C ALA A 18 -11.45 0.56 -10.75
N GLU A 19 -10.76 1.70 -10.92
CA GLU A 19 -11.25 2.86 -11.66
C GLU A 19 -11.15 2.63 -13.17
N VAL A 20 -10.03 2.07 -13.64
CA VAL A 20 -9.83 1.78 -15.07
C VAL A 20 -10.70 0.62 -15.55
N SER A 21 -10.93 -0.40 -14.71
CA SER A 21 -11.76 -1.56 -15.07
C SER A 21 -13.26 -1.31 -14.91
N GLY A 22 -13.67 -0.22 -14.27
CA GLY A 22 -15.06 0.03 -13.89
C GLY A 22 -15.61 -0.97 -12.86
N ASN A 23 -14.76 -1.81 -12.24
CA ASN A 23 -15.17 -2.78 -11.24
C ASN A 23 -14.71 -2.34 -9.84
N PRO A 24 -15.60 -1.73 -9.02
CA PRO A 24 -15.24 -1.25 -7.70
C PRO A 24 -14.88 -2.38 -6.71
N ARG A 25 -15.16 -3.65 -7.04
CA ARG A 25 -14.80 -4.79 -6.18
C ARG A 25 -13.28 -4.93 -6.01
N TRP A 26 -12.47 -4.42 -6.94
CA TRP A 26 -11.01 -4.34 -6.79
C TRP A 26 -10.58 -3.44 -5.62
N LYS A 27 -11.33 -2.39 -5.27
CA LYS A 27 -11.07 -1.61 -4.05
C LYS A 27 -11.23 -2.48 -2.79
N GLY A 28 -12.16 -3.43 -2.82
CA GLY A 28 -12.33 -4.44 -1.78
C GLY A 28 -11.14 -5.38 -1.64
N LEU A 29 -10.43 -5.68 -2.73
CA LEU A 29 -9.18 -6.44 -2.67
C LEU A 29 -8.08 -5.64 -1.96
N THR A 30 -7.94 -4.34 -2.25
CA THR A 30 -7.01 -3.47 -1.51
C THR A 30 -7.27 -3.51 0.00
N TRP A 31 -8.53 -3.46 0.44
CA TRP A 31 -8.89 -3.63 1.85
C TRP A 31 -8.53 -5.01 2.39
N GLY A 32 -8.74 -6.07 1.60
CA GLY A 32 -8.37 -7.44 1.96
C GLY A 32 -6.87 -7.69 2.08
N MET A 33 -6.03 -6.85 1.48
CA MET A 33 -4.56 -6.96 1.56
C MET A 33 -3.96 -6.38 2.85
N LEU A 34 -4.74 -5.65 3.66
CA LEU A 34 -4.24 -4.99 4.87
C LEU A 34 -3.72 -5.94 5.95
N PRO A 35 -4.42 -7.03 6.32
CA PRO A 35 -3.92 -7.93 7.37
C PRO A 35 -2.59 -8.57 6.96
N PHE A 36 -2.43 -8.92 5.69
CA PHE A 36 -1.19 -9.50 5.17
C PHE A 36 -0.01 -8.52 5.21
N HIS A 37 -0.26 -7.23 4.92
CA HIS A 37 0.75 -6.18 5.11
C HIS A 37 1.16 -6.06 6.59
N SER A 38 0.19 -6.05 7.51
CA SER A 38 0.45 -6.01 8.96
C SER A 38 1.23 -7.23 9.45
N SER A 39 1.03 -8.41 8.85
CA SER A 39 1.86 -9.60 9.11
C SER A 39 3.34 -9.33 8.79
N GLY A 40 3.63 -8.75 7.62
CA GLY A 40 5.00 -8.37 7.26
C GLY A 40 5.61 -7.32 8.21
N LEU A 41 4.78 -6.42 8.78
CA LEU A 41 5.21 -5.48 9.82
C LEU A 41 5.63 -6.21 11.11
N CYS A 42 4.88 -7.21 11.56
CA CYS A 42 5.27 -8.04 12.70
C CYS A 42 6.65 -8.69 12.49
N ALA A 43 6.92 -9.21 11.29
CA ALA A 43 8.19 -9.84 10.96
C ALA A 43 9.38 -8.86 11.06
N VAL A 44 9.26 -7.68 10.42
CA VAL A 44 10.35 -6.69 10.44
C VAL A 44 10.52 -6.05 11.82
N THR A 45 9.45 -5.89 12.61
CA THR A 45 9.53 -5.43 13.99
C THR A 45 10.20 -6.47 14.89
N TYR A 46 9.93 -7.76 14.70
CA TYR A 46 10.62 -8.83 15.43
C TYR A 46 12.13 -8.84 15.13
N HIS A 47 12.50 -8.68 13.85
CA HIS A 47 13.90 -8.54 13.45
C HIS A 47 14.55 -7.23 13.92
N PHE A 48 13.79 -6.14 14.01
CA PHE A 48 14.25 -4.86 14.56
C PHE A 48 14.69 -5.01 16.03
N PHE A 49 13.96 -5.80 16.82
CA PHE A 49 14.35 -6.15 18.19
C PHE A 49 15.31 -7.35 18.26
N TYR A 50 16.09 -7.61 17.20
CA TYR A 50 17.08 -8.69 17.13
C TYR A 50 16.53 -10.08 17.52
N ASN A 51 15.25 -10.35 17.24
CA ASN A 51 14.57 -11.59 17.57
C ASN A 51 14.49 -11.87 19.09
N ALA A 52 14.49 -10.82 19.92
CA ALA A 52 14.43 -10.94 21.37
C ALA A 52 13.21 -11.74 21.85
N LYS A 53 13.42 -12.59 22.87
CA LYS A 53 12.36 -13.42 23.47
C LYS A 53 11.19 -12.61 24.01
N ALA A 54 11.43 -11.40 24.52
CA ALA A 54 10.40 -10.52 25.06
C ALA A 54 9.31 -10.11 24.04
N VAL A 55 9.56 -10.26 22.74
CA VAL A 55 8.60 -9.93 21.65
C VAL A 55 8.29 -11.11 20.73
N GLU A 56 8.61 -12.34 21.14
CA GLU A 56 8.43 -13.54 20.30
C GLU A 56 6.97 -13.80 19.90
N THR A 57 6.01 -13.32 20.69
CA THR A 57 4.57 -13.38 20.39
C THR A 57 4.24 -12.71 19.05
N LEU A 58 5.07 -11.79 18.55
CA LEU A 58 4.93 -11.22 17.21
C LEU A 58 4.92 -12.29 16.12
N VAL A 59 5.63 -13.42 16.29
CA VAL A 59 5.64 -14.52 15.32
C VAL A 59 4.27 -15.21 15.25
N ALA A 60 3.60 -15.39 16.39
CA ALA A 60 2.25 -15.94 16.43
C ALA A 60 1.23 -14.96 15.82
N VAL A 61 1.36 -13.66 16.13
CA VAL A 61 0.51 -12.61 15.54
C VAL A 61 0.73 -12.50 14.03
N GLN A 62 1.98 -12.56 13.57
CA GLN A 62 2.33 -12.63 12.15
C GLN A 62 1.61 -13.79 11.47
N GLY A 63 1.71 -15.00 12.03
CA GLY A 63 1.05 -16.19 11.48
C GLY A 63 -0.47 -16.03 11.41
N ALA A 64 -1.10 -15.51 12.46
CA ALA A 64 -2.54 -15.25 12.48
C ALA A 64 -2.95 -14.22 11.42
N LEU A 65 -2.21 -13.11 11.29
CA LEU A 65 -2.47 -12.06 10.31
C LEU A 65 -2.24 -12.54 8.87
N THR A 66 -1.29 -13.45 8.63
CA THR A 66 -1.10 -14.12 7.34
C THR A 66 -2.35 -14.91 6.97
N VAL A 67 -2.82 -15.79 7.87
CA VAL A 67 -4.03 -16.60 7.62
C VAL A 67 -5.24 -15.70 7.36
N VAL A 68 -5.45 -14.67 8.19
CA VAL A 68 -6.55 -13.72 7.99
C VAL A 68 -6.39 -13.00 6.66
N GLY A 69 -5.19 -12.54 6.32
CA GLY A 69 -4.89 -11.84 5.07
C GLY A 69 -5.15 -12.69 3.83
N ASP A 70 -4.76 -13.95 3.86
CA ASP A 70 -5.00 -14.89 2.77
C ASP A 70 -6.50 -15.14 2.59
N LEU A 71 -7.24 -15.32 3.70
CA LEU A 71 -8.68 -15.51 3.67
C LEU A 71 -9.42 -14.26 3.14
N THR A 72 -9.00 -13.06 3.54
CA THR A 72 -9.61 -11.80 3.06
C THR A 72 -9.31 -11.55 1.58
N CYS A 73 -8.08 -11.82 1.14
CA CYS A 73 -7.71 -11.75 -0.28
C CYS A 73 -8.47 -12.80 -1.11
N TRP A 74 -8.58 -14.04 -0.63
CA TRP A 74 -9.36 -15.08 -1.28
C TRP A 74 -10.83 -14.68 -1.42
N TYR A 75 -11.45 -14.18 -0.35
CA TYR A 75 -12.84 -13.73 -0.40
C TYR A 75 -13.04 -12.54 -1.36
N ALA A 76 -12.12 -11.56 -1.36
CA ALA A 76 -12.18 -10.42 -2.26
C ALA A 76 -12.01 -10.82 -3.74
N THR A 77 -11.07 -11.72 -4.03
CA THR A 77 -10.86 -12.26 -5.38
C THR A 77 -12.03 -13.11 -5.85
N TYR A 78 -12.66 -13.89 -4.95
CA TYR A 78 -13.90 -14.61 -5.25
C TYR A 78 -15.03 -13.68 -5.69
N ARG A 79 -15.21 -12.53 -5.02
CA ARG A 79 -16.17 -11.50 -5.45
C ARG A 79 -15.85 -10.91 -6.82
N ILE A 80 -14.56 -10.71 -7.13
CA ILE A 80 -14.12 -10.24 -8.46
C ILE A 80 -14.45 -11.29 -9.52
N TYR A 81 -14.21 -12.57 -9.22
CA TYR A 81 -14.55 -13.68 -10.11
C TYR A 81 -16.06 -13.74 -10.41
N GLN A 82 -16.91 -13.64 -9.39
CA GLN A 82 -18.36 -13.61 -9.57
C GLN A 82 -18.79 -12.50 -10.55
N TRP A 83 -18.27 -11.28 -10.35
CA TRP A 83 -18.53 -10.16 -11.26
C TRP A 83 -18.04 -10.44 -12.68
N ALA A 84 -16.84 -11.00 -12.83
CA ALA A 84 -16.31 -11.33 -14.14
C ALA A 84 -17.19 -12.34 -14.88
N CYS A 85 -17.76 -13.32 -14.17
CA CYS A 85 -18.72 -14.28 -14.72
C CYS A 85 -20.06 -13.62 -15.09
N GLU A 86 -20.59 -12.73 -14.26
CA GLU A 86 -21.81 -11.94 -14.52
C GLU A 86 -21.66 -11.05 -15.77
N ASN A 87 -20.45 -10.52 -15.99
CA ASN A 87 -20.13 -9.59 -17.07
C ASN A 87 -19.42 -10.27 -18.26
N ARG A 88 -19.44 -11.61 -18.35
CA ARG A 88 -18.88 -12.33 -19.51
C ARG A 88 -19.65 -11.97 -20.78
N GLY A 89 -18.98 -11.30 -21.71
CA GLY A 89 -19.52 -10.91 -23.02
C GLY A 89 -19.87 -9.43 -23.17
N SER A 90 -19.85 -8.66 -22.08
CA SER A 90 -19.87 -7.19 -22.14
C SER A 90 -18.50 -6.70 -22.64
N ALA A 91 -18.46 -5.79 -23.61
CA ALA A 91 -17.23 -5.05 -23.86
C ALA A 91 -16.79 -4.37 -22.55
N PRO A 92 -15.47 -4.27 -22.25
CA PRO A 92 -15.02 -3.49 -21.11
C PRO A 92 -15.69 -2.12 -21.17
N PRO A 93 -16.24 -1.59 -20.06
CA PRO A 93 -16.79 -0.25 -20.08
C PRO A 93 -15.71 0.70 -20.61
N ALA A 94 -16.08 1.54 -21.58
CA ALA A 94 -15.17 2.54 -22.10
C ALA A 94 -14.60 3.32 -20.89
N PRO A 95 -13.29 3.62 -20.85
CA PRO A 95 -12.73 4.41 -19.77
C PRO A 95 -13.59 5.66 -19.60
N ALA A 96 -13.99 5.95 -18.37
CA ALA A 96 -14.82 7.11 -18.08
C ALA A 96 -14.22 8.32 -18.80
N ALA A 97 -14.98 8.93 -19.71
CA ALA A 97 -14.53 10.10 -20.43
C ALA A 97 -14.09 11.13 -19.38
N PRO A 98 -12.91 11.74 -19.51
CA PRO A 98 -12.51 12.80 -18.59
C PRO A 98 -13.58 13.88 -18.63
N GLY A 99 -14.32 14.00 -17.53
CA GLY A 99 -15.36 15.01 -17.38
C GLY A 99 -14.76 16.38 -17.67
N GLY A 100 -15.27 17.06 -18.68
CA GLY A 100 -15.02 18.49 -18.91
C GLY A 100 -13.56 18.93 -19.09
N ALA A 101 -12.63 18.06 -19.49
CA ALA A 101 -11.30 18.52 -19.87
C ALA A 101 -11.40 19.22 -21.23
N GLN A 102 -11.47 20.55 -21.19
CA GLN A 102 -11.18 21.42 -22.33
C GLN A 102 -9.94 20.89 -23.05
N ALA A 103 -10.01 20.77 -24.38
CA ALA A 103 -8.92 20.26 -25.20
C ALA A 103 -7.60 20.94 -24.76
N PRO A 104 -6.56 20.17 -24.41
CA PRO A 104 -5.28 20.77 -24.05
C PRO A 104 -4.84 21.68 -25.20
N PRO A 105 -4.37 22.91 -24.92
CA PRO A 105 -3.85 23.77 -25.96
C PRO A 105 -2.76 23.03 -26.75
N ALA A 106 -2.74 23.24 -28.06
CA ALA A 106 -1.81 22.58 -28.97
C ALA A 106 -0.39 22.57 -28.39
N ALA A 107 0.21 21.38 -28.33
CA ALA A 107 1.52 21.18 -27.74
C ALA A 107 2.56 22.09 -28.41
N PRO A 108 3.41 22.80 -27.65
CA PRO A 108 4.56 23.49 -28.21
C PRO A 108 5.50 22.48 -28.87
N PRO A 109 6.23 22.87 -29.93
CA PRO A 109 7.04 21.93 -30.69
C PRO A 109 8.19 21.38 -29.83
N GLY A 110 8.22 20.05 -29.70
CA GLY A 110 9.41 19.25 -29.44
C GLY A 110 10.25 19.63 -28.20
N GLY A 111 9.82 19.19 -27.02
CA GLY A 111 10.70 19.06 -25.85
C GLY A 111 10.93 17.59 -25.53
N GLN A 112 12.17 17.12 -25.72
CA GLN A 112 12.64 15.82 -25.25
C GLN A 112 12.42 15.74 -23.73
N GLY A 113 11.70 14.73 -23.25
CA GLY A 113 11.41 14.56 -21.83
C GLY A 113 10.93 13.14 -21.54
N GLY A 114 11.65 12.16 -22.07
CA GLY A 114 11.50 10.76 -21.74
C GLY A 114 12.87 10.24 -21.35
N LEU A 115 12.96 9.65 -20.15
CA LEU A 115 14.08 8.93 -19.49
C LEU A 115 14.62 9.57 -18.19
N ASP A 116 14.24 10.80 -17.85
CA ASP A 116 14.78 11.55 -16.71
C ASP A 116 13.91 11.47 -15.43
N THR A 117 12.62 11.12 -15.54
CA THR A 117 11.71 11.02 -14.38
C THR A 117 11.89 9.73 -13.58
N GLU A 118 12.16 8.60 -14.24
CA GLU A 118 12.22 7.27 -13.61
C GLU A 118 13.59 7.01 -12.94
N GLY A 119 14.69 7.41 -13.60
CA GLY A 119 16.04 7.32 -13.05
C GLY A 119 16.25 8.25 -11.84
N THR A 120 15.64 9.43 -11.86
CA THR A 120 15.68 10.36 -10.71
C THR A 120 14.87 9.81 -9.54
N TYR A 121 13.73 9.17 -9.79
CA TYR A 121 12.93 8.53 -8.74
C TYR A 121 13.67 7.36 -8.10
N LEU A 122 14.22 6.44 -8.90
CA LEU A 122 15.00 5.30 -8.41
C LEU A 122 16.26 5.74 -7.67
N GLY A 123 16.97 6.74 -8.19
CA GLY A 123 18.13 7.33 -7.52
C GLY A 123 17.77 7.99 -6.18
N THR A 124 16.68 8.77 -6.15
CA THR A 124 16.18 9.39 -4.91
C THR A 124 15.76 8.33 -3.90
N LEU A 125 15.05 7.29 -4.35
CA LEU A 125 14.63 6.18 -3.51
C LEU A 125 15.85 5.45 -2.91
N PHE A 126 16.85 5.15 -3.73
CA PHE A 126 18.09 4.50 -3.28
C PHE A 126 18.82 5.36 -2.24
N VAL A 127 19.00 6.66 -2.50
CA VAL A 127 19.69 7.58 -1.58
C VAL A 127 18.91 7.73 -0.28
N LEU A 128 17.59 7.90 -0.33
CA LEU A 128 16.75 7.99 0.86
C LEU A 128 16.78 6.70 1.68
N VAL A 129 16.67 5.54 1.04
CA VAL A 129 16.74 4.24 1.73
C VAL A 129 18.12 4.02 2.35
N ALA A 130 19.20 4.36 1.64
CA ALA A 130 20.56 4.25 2.16
C ALA A 130 20.78 5.20 3.35
N ALA A 131 20.34 6.46 3.25
CA ALA A 131 20.45 7.45 4.30
C ALA A 131 19.62 7.07 5.54
N LEU A 132 18.37 6.61 5.36
CA LEU A 132 17.54 6.13 6.46
C LEU A 132 18.13 4.86 7.11
N SER A 133 18.64 3.92 6.31
CA SER A 133 19.30 2.72 6.82
C SER A 133 20.56 3.06 7.62
N ALA A 134 21.36 4.00 7.14
CA ALA A 134 22.53 4.51 7.86
C ALA A 134 22.13 5.26 9.14
N ALA A 135 21.09 6.09 9.08
CA ALA A 135 20.58 6.81 10.25
C ALA A 135 20.04 5.85 11.33
N VAL A 136 19.34 4.79 10.94
CA VAL A 136 18.88 3.75 11.88
C VAL A 136 20.08 2.99 12.46
N LYS A 137 21.04 2.59 11.61
CA LYS A 137 22.20 1.78 12.04
C LYS A 137 23.17 2.55 12.94
N TRP A 138 23.43 3.81 12.63
CA TRP A 138 24.43 4.64 13.32
C TRP A 138 23.80 5.62 14.32
N GLY A 139 22.49 5.87 14.23
CA GLY A 139 21.76 6.73 15.16
C GLY A 139 21.66 6.17 16.57
N GLU A 140 21.71 4.85 16.74
CA GLU A 140 21.79 4.18 18.05
C GLU A 140 23.03 4.62 18.86
N LEU A 141 24.12 5.02 18.19
CA LEU A 141 25.33 5.51 18.87
C LEU A 141 25.20 6.96 19.35
N ALA A 142 24.31 7.74 18.73
CA ALA A 142 24.15 9.17 18.98
C ALA A 142 22.96 9.47 19.91
N VAL A 143 21.97 8.58 19.97
CA VAL A 143 20.79 8.72 20.81
C VAL A 143 20.66 7.45 21.65
N PRO A 144 20.69 7.51 22.99
CA PRO A 144 20.32 6.39 23.84
C PRO A 144 18.80 6.19 23.72
N LEU A 145 18.36 5.62 22.61
CA LEU A 145 16.98 5.25 22.41
C LEU A 145 16.69 4.08 23.36
N PRO A 146 15.71 4.19 24.27
CA PRO A 146 15.41 3.15 25.24
C PRO A 146 14.62 2.01 24.56
N PHE A 147 15.24 1.30 23.61
CA PHE A 147 14.61 0.15 22.95
C PHE A 147 14.87 -1.13 23.75
N GLU A 148 14.51 -1.12 25.02
CA GLU A 148 14.29 -2.36 25.76
C GLU A 148 13.19 -3.14 25.00
N PRO A 149 13.48 -4.36 24.50
CA PRO A 149 12.51 -5.15 23.78
C PRO A 149 11.26 -5.36 24.64
N SER A 150 10.16 -4.71 24.27
CA SER A 150 8.91 -4.77 25.00
C SER A 150 7.75 -4.93 24.05
N MET A 151 6.74 -5.69 24.47
CA MET A 151 5.53 -5.86 23.67
C MET A 151 4.80 -4.54 23.43
N GLY A 152 4.88 -3.58 24.36
CA GLY A 152 4.30 -2.25 24.18
C GLY A 152 4.94 -1.49 23.01
N ALA A 153 6.27 -1.46 22.95
CA ALA A 153 6.99 -0.80 21.84
C ALA A 153 6.73 -1.51 20.50
N ALA A 154 6.77 -2.84 20.50
CA ALA A 154 6.45 -3.64 19.30
C ALA A 154 5.03 -3.39 18.78
N ALA A 155 4.03 -3.42 19.67
CA ALA A 155 2.65 -3.16 19.32
C ALA A 155 2.43 -1.73 18.80
N ALA A 156 3.13 -0.74 19.37
CA ALA A 156 3.07 0.64 18.90
C ALA A 156 3.64 0.79 17.48
N ILE A 157 4.76 0.13 17.16
CA ILE A 157 5.36 0.16 15.82
C ILE A 157 4.41 -0.49 14.80
N VAL A 158 3.98 -1.73 15.05
CA VAL A 158 3.11 -2.47 14.13
C VAL A 158 1.76 -1.78 13.98
N GLY A 159 1.15 -1.41 15.11
CA GLY A 159 -0.15 -0.76 15.16
C GLY A 159 -0.13 0.62 14.52
N GLY A 160 0.89 1.44 14.79
CA GLY A 160 1.04 2.78 14.21
C GLY A 160 1.18 2.74 12.69
N LEU A 161 2.06 1.88 12.16
CA LEU A 161 2.24 1.72 10.72
C LEU A 161 1.00 1.12 10.04
N THR A 162 0.32 0.18 10.70
CA THR A 162 -0.96 -0.37 10.22
C THR A 162 -2.03 0.72 10.18
N ALA A 163 -2.13 1.54 11.23
CA ALA A 163 -3.11 2.62 11.30
C ALA A 163 -2.87 3.69 10.23
N LEU A 164 -1.61 4.05 9.94
CA LEU A 164 -1.28 4.95 8.83
C LEU A 164 -1.70 4.38 7.48
N ASN A 165 -1.48 3.08 7.26
CA ASN A 165 -1.94 2.41 6.04
C ASN A 165 -3.48 2.45 5.95
N VAL A 166 -4.19 2.09 7.02
CA VAL A 166 -5.66 2.17 7.09
C VAL A 166 -6.17 3.58 6.84
N ALA A 167 -5.58 4.60 7.49
CA ALA A 167 -5.96 6.00 7.33
C ALA A 167 -5.84 6.47 5.88
N THR A 168 -4.77 6.05 5.18
CA THR A 168 -4.56 6.34 3.76
C THR A 168 -5.73 5.83 2.90
N TRP A 169 -6.19 4.61 3.15
CA TRP A 169 -7.30 4.02 2.41
C TRP A 169 -8.67 4.57 2.82
N LEU A 170 -8.85 4.93 4.10
CA LEU A 170 -10.05 5.62 4.57
C LEU A 170 -10.20 6.98 3.89
N GLN A 171 -9.13 7.78 3.86
CA GLN A 171 -9.12 9.08 3.19
C GLN A 171 -9.47 8.95 1.70
N ARG A 172 -8.84 8.01 1.00
CA ARG A 172 -9.16 7.73 -0.42
C ARG A 172 -10.59 7.23 -0.63
N SER A 173 -11.13 6.45 0.31
CA SER A 173 -12.52 5.99 0.26
C SER A 173 -13.51 7.13 0.43
N SER A 174 -13.19 8.12 1.29
CA SER A 174 -14.03 9.31 1.47
C SER A 174 -13.95 10.26 0.28
N SER A 175 -12.77 10.48 -0.31
CA SER A 175 -12.62 11.33 -1.50
C SER A 175 -13.33 10.75 -2.73
N GLY A 176 -13.33 9.43 -2.91
CA GLY A 176 -14.11 8.80 -3.98
C GLY A 176 -15.63 8.92 -3.82
N ARG A 177 -16.13 9.28 -2.62
CA ARG A 177 -17.56 9.49 -2.35
C ARG A 177 -18.01 10.92 -2.65
N SER A 178 -17.13 11.92 -2.50
CA SER A 178 -17.43 13.29 -2.91
C SER A 178 -17.50 13.42 -4.42
N ASP A 179 -16.58 12.80 -5.16
CA ASP A 179 -16.60 12.83 -6.63
C ASP A 179 -17.88 12.20 -7.19
N PHE A 180 -18.41 11.14 -6.55
CA PHE A 180 -19.66 10.50 -6.97
C PHE A 180 -20.91 11.35 -6.70
N ASN A 181 -20.89 12.19 -5.66
CA ASN A 181 -22.01 13.06 -5.31
C ASN A 181 -22.05 14.36 -6.13
N GLU A 182 -20.97 14.73 -6.82
CA GLU A 182 -20.92 15.93 -7.67
C GLU A 182 -21.51 15.68 -9.08
N PHE A 183 -21.84 14.42 -9.41
CA PHE A 183 -22.47 14.01 -10.67
C PHE A 183 -23.98 13.73 -10.57
N TYR A 184 -24.62 14.03 -9.44
CA TYR A 184 -26.08 13.92 -9.21
C TYR A 184 -26.65 15.22 -8.64
#